data_AF-A0A562ZTB4-F1
#
_entry.id   AF-A0A562ZTB4-F1
#
_cell.length_a   1.000
_cell.length_b   1.000
_cell.length_c   1.000
_cell.angle_alpha   90.00
_cell.angle_beta   90.00
_cell.angle_gamma   90.00
#
_symmetry.space_group_name_H-M   'P 1'
#
loop_
_entity.id
_entity.type
_entity.pdbx_description
1 polymer ?
#
loop_
_entity_poly.entity_id
_entity_poly.type
_entity_poly.pdbx_seq_one_letter_code
_entity_poly.pdbx_strand_id
1 'polypeptide(L)'
;MKHSSNAWAPWHRSATLGATLALLLAGGAATAATTQIKGAEILAHACGKVGVKQMGLLNQGKMDEANALVTPELRPQWEKASAAERAMVGTMVKAVSPTEADYSASIRTHGVLTIDGTAATLKVEKKTTSGSGSSTTTMTQKFRITGADCLVDR
;
A
#
# COMPACT_ATOMS: atom_id res chain seq x y z
N MET A 1 4.84 51.92 -56.70
CA MET A 1 4.34 50.52 -56.71
C MET A 1 5.02 49.81 -55.54
N LYS A 2 4.44 49.37 -54.43
CA LYS A 2 3.08 49.23 -53.85
C LYS A 2 3.07 50.04 -52.53
N HIS A 3 2.14 50.98 -52.34
CA HIS A 3 0.84 50.78 -51.64
C HIS A 3 1.02 50.20 -50.23
N SER A 4 0.90 51.03 -49.18
CA SER A 4 -0.37 51.39 -48.49
C SER A 4 -0.56 50.48 -47.27
N SER A 5 -1.03 50.87 -46.10
CA SER A 5 -1.61 52.10 -45.54
C SER A 5 -1.62 51.86 -44.02
N ASN A 6 -1.14 52.78 -43.18
CA ASN A 6 -1.88 53.85 -42.49
C ASN A 6 -3.07 53.39 -41.62
N ALA A 7 -3.01 53.75 -40.33
CA ALA A 7 -4.04 54.42 -39.50
C ALA A 7 -3.82 54.02 -38.02
N TRP A 8 -3.29 54.86 -37.13
CA TRP A 8 -3.85 56.09 -36.50
C TRP A 8 -5.00 55.85 -35.49
N ALA A 9 -4.62 55.80 -34.20
CA ALA A 9 -5.22 56.48 -33.02
C ALA A 9 -6.69 56.15 -32.62
N PRO A 10 -7.27 56.71 -31.52
CA PRO A 10 -6.80 57.02 -30.16
C PRO A 10 -7.76 56.48 -29.05
N TRP A 11 -7.54 56.94 -27.82
CA TRP A 11 -8.20 56.69 -26.52
C TRP A 11 -9.74 56.57 -26.46
N HIS A 12 -10.23 55.71 -25.54
CA HIS A 12 -11.49 55.94 -24.82
C HIS A 12 -11.42 55.49 -23.35
N ARG A 13 -11.93 56.38 -22.47
CA ARG A 13 -12.22 56.21 -21.03
C ARG A 13 -13.57 55.49 -20.85
N SER A 14 -13.73 54.71 -19.78
CA SER A 14 -14.98 54.36 -19.04
C SER A 14 -14.62 53.26 -18.01
N ALA A 15 -14.54 53.47 -16.69
CA ALA A 15 -15.60 53.64 -15.69
C ALA A 15 -16.67 52.53 -15.71
N THR A 16 -16.60 51.55 -14.80
CA THR A 16 -17.59 51.23 -13.73
C THR A 16 -17.63 49.74 -13.29
N LEU A 17 -17.89 49.56 -11.97
CA LEU A 17 -18.69 48.51 -11.31
C LEU A 17 -18.15 47.07 -11.20
N GLY A 18 -17.63 46.76 -10.02
CA GLY A 18 -18.17 45.76 -9.09
C GLY A 18 -18.39 44.31 -9.56
N ALA A 19 -17.58 43.40 -9.02
CA ALA A 19 -18.04 42.08 -8.56
C ALA A 19 -16.96 41.47 -7.65
N THR A 20 -17.17 41.55 -6.34
CA THR A 20 -16.51 40.74 -5.32
C THR A 20 -16.81 39.26 -5.59
N LEU A 21 -15.82 38.54 -6.12
CA LEU A 21 -15.92 37.09 -6.30
C LEU A 21 -15.46 36.40 -5.02
N ALA A 22 -16.40 36.24 -4.08
CA ALA A 22 -16.25 35.34 -2.94
C ALA A 22 -16.31 33.88 -3.46
N LEU A 23 -15.16 33.31 -3.84
CA LEU A 23 -15.07 31.85 -3.99
C LEU A 23 -14.95 31.21 -2.61
N LEU A 24 -16.13 30.88 -2.08
CA LEU A 24 -16.47 29.60 -1.45
C LEU A 24 -15.26 28.72 -1.07
N LEU A 25 -14.92 28.77 0.22
CA LEU A 25 -14.33 27.67 0.98
C LEU A 25 -15.27 26.46 0.91
N ALA A 26 -15.22 25.73 -0.21
CA ALA A 26 -15.74 24.37 -0.26
C ALA A 26 -14.75 23.48 0.50
N GLY A 27 -15.00 23.36 1.81
CA GLY A 27 -14.52 22.24 2.63
C GLY A 27 -15.11 20.95 2.08
N GLY A 28 -14.56 20.46 0.97
CA GLY A 28 -14.77 19.10 0.53
C GLY A 28 -14.07 18.20 1.54
N ALA A 29 -14.84 17.55 2.40
CA ALA A 29 -14.37 16.34 3.04
C ALA A 29 -14.03 15.37 1.90
N ALA A 30 -12.75 15.32 1.52
CA ALA A 30 -12.24 14.28 0.64
C ALA A 30 -12.44 12.97 1.38
N THR A 31 -13.51 12.25 1.04
CA THR A 31 -13.59 10.82 1.33
C THR A 31 -12.35 10.22 0.69
N ALA A 32 -11.40 9.78 1.53
CA ALA A 32 -10.19 9.13 1.06
C ALA A 32 -10.63 7.94 0.21
N ALA A 33 -10.45 8.05 -1.10
CA ALA A 33 -10.90 7.02 -2.02
C ALA A 33 -10.10 5.75 -1.76
N THR A 34 -10.80 4.62 -1.57
CA THR A 34 -10.16 3.31 -1.48
C THR A 34 -9.38 3.06 -2.76
N THR A 35 -8.07 2.83 -2.64
CA THR A 35 -7.18 2.60 -3.78
C THR A 35 -6.82 1.12 -3.86
N GLN A 36 -6.82 0.54 -5.06
CA GLN A 36 -6.37 -0.83 -5.30
C GLN A 36 -5.15 -0.85 -6.22
N ILE A 37 -4.12 -1.58 -5.80
CA ILE A 37 -2.91 -1.86 -6.56
C ILE A 37 -2.85 -3.36 -6.81
N LYS A 38 -2.55 -3.80 -8.04
CA LYS A 38 -2.56 -5.22 -8.42
C LYS A 38 -1.22 -5.66 -8.98
N GLY A 39 -0.90 -6.93 -8.79
CA GLY A 39 0.24 -7.56 -9.43
C GLY A 39 1.58 -6.92 -9.09
N ALA A 40 2.45 -6.76 -10.09
CA ALA A 40 3.84 -6.34 -9.90
C ALA A 40 4.01 -4.95 -9.27
N GLU A 41 3.05 -4.03 -9.47
CA GLU A 41 3.10 -2.68 -8.89
C GLU A 41 3.08 -2.70 -7.36
N ILE A 42 2.48 -3.74 -6.75
CA ILE A 42 2.47 -3.92 -5.30
C ILE A 42 3.91 -4.03 -4.77
N LEU A 43 4.82 -4.65 -5.51
CA LEU A 43 6.22 -4.84 -5.09
C LEU A 43 7.04 -3.54 -5.10
N ALA A 44 6.58 -2.51 -5.81
CA ALA A 44 7.17 -1.18 -5.73
C ALA A 44 6.68 -0.40 -4.50
N HIS A 45 5.47 -0.72 -4.00
CA HIS A 45 4.84 -0.09 -2.85
C HIS A 45 5.52 -0.49 -1.52
N ALA A 46 5.56 0.43 -0.55
CA ALA A 46 6.18 0.20 0.76
C ALA A 46 5.61 -1.05 1.46
N CYS A 47 4.28 -1.19 1.49
CA CYS A 47 3.63 -2.36 2.09
C CYS A 47 3.95 -3.68 1.38
N GLY A 48 4.10 -3.68 0.04
CA GLY A 48 4.49 -4.89 -0.67
C GLY A 48 5.92 -5.31 -0.35
N LYS A 49 6.86 -4.35 -0.28
CA LYS A 49 8.25 -4.60 0.14
C LYS A 49 8.33 -5.15 1.56
N VAL A 50 7.60 -4.54 2.49
CA VAL A 50 7.54 -4.97 3.90
C VAL A 50 6.90 -6.34 4.03
N GLY A 51 5.82 -6.60 3.27
CA GLY A 51 5.16 -7.90 3.24
C GLY A 51 6.09 -9.02 2.76
N VAL A 52 6.81 -8.80 1.65
CA VAL A 52 7.80 -9.74 1.13
C VAL A 52 8.92 -9.99 2.14
N LYS A 53 9.52 -8.92 2.67
CA LYS A 53 10.59 -9.02 3.66
C LYS A 53 10.15 -9.77 4.90
N GLN A 54 8.95 -9.52 5.40
CA GLN A 54 8.45 -10.23 6.58
C GLN A 54 8.34 -11.73 6.30
N MET A 55 7.72 -12.15 5.18
CA MET A 55 7.62 -13.57 4.84
C MET A 55 8.99 -14.22 4.68
N GLY A 56 9.96 -13.52 4.08
CA GLY A 56 11.34 -13.96 4.00
C GLY A 56 11.99 -14.24 5.35
N LEU A 57 11.84 -13.31 6.29
CA LEU A 57 12.39 -13.45 7.64
C LEU A 57 11.69 -14.60 8.40
N LEU A 58 10.38 -14.74 8.26
CA LEU A 58 9.60 -15.83 8.84
C LEU A 58 10.05 -17.19 8.29
N ASN A 59 10.22 -17.33 6.98
CA ASN A 59 10.75 -18.54 6.34
C ASN A 59 12.19 -18.86 6.79
N GLN A 60 13.00 -17.85 7.13
CA GLN A 60 14.34 -18.06 7.69
C GLN A 60 14.32 -18.41 9.18
N GLY A 61 13.16 -18.31 9.87
CA GLY A 61 13.05 -18.47 11.32
C GLY A 61 13.54 -17.26 12.12
N LYS A 62 13.77 -16.12 11.46
CA LYS A 62 14.26 -14.87 12.05
C LYS A 62 13.11 -14.07 12.65
N MET A 63 12.50 -14.62 13.70
CA MET A 63 11.26 -14.10 14.26
C MET A 63 11.40 -12.70 14.87
N ASP A 64 12.54 -12.38 15.50
CA ASP A 64 12.77 -11.06 16.10
C ASP A 64 12.91 -9.98 15.01
N GLU A 65 13.63 -10.27 13.93
CA GLU A 65 13.74 -9.38 12.76
C GLU A 65 12.37 -9.19 12.08
N ALA A 66 11.57 -10.26 11.98
CA ALA A 66 10.20 -10.19 11.45
C ALA A 66 9.25 -9.39 12.36
N ASN A 67 9.43 -9.47 13.68
CA ASN A 67 8.66 -8.71 14.66
C ASN A 67 8.97 -7.20 14.58
N ALA A 68 10.20 -6.82 14.24
CA ALA A 68 10.57 -5.42 14.04
C ALA A 68 9.78 -4.72 12.90
N LEU A 69 9.22 -5.49 11.96
CA LEU A 69 8.38 -4.99 10.86
C LEU A 69 6.90 -4.81 11.26
N VAL A 70 6.51 -5.28 12.44
CA VAL A 70 5.15 -5.16 12.96
C VAL A 70 4.95 -3.77 13.60
N THR A 71 3.71 -3.31 13.70
CA THR A 71 3.33 -2.11 14.45
C THR A 71 3.87 -2.13 15.90
N PRO A 72 4.40 -1.02 16.44
CA PRO A 72 5.00 -0.97 17.78
C PRO A 72 4.10 -1.47 18.90
N GLU A 73 2.79 -1.36 18.74
CA GLU A 73 1.78 -1.81 19.70
C GLU A 73 1.71 -3.34 19.81
N LEU A 74 2.05 -4.05 18.74
CA LEU A 74 2.01 -5.51 18.69
C LEU A 74 3.37 -6.16 18.99
N ARG A 75 4.48 -5.45 18.81
CA ARG A 75 5.84 -5.98 19.10
C ARG A 75 5.99 -6.55 20.52
N PRO A 76 5.46 -5.90 21.59
CA PRO A 76 5.61 -6.40 22.95
C PRO A 76 4.90 -7.73 23.20
N GLN A 77 3.91 -8.11 22.37
CA GLN A 77 3.24 -9.41 22.52
C GLN A 77 4.21 -10.56 22.24
N TRP A 78 5.06 -10.41 21.22
CA TRP A 78 6.13 -11.36 20.95
C TRP A 78 7.19 -11.35 22.05
N GLU A 79 7.55 -10.17 22.55
CA GLU A 79 8.54 -10.01 23.62
C GLU A 79 8.08 -10.54 24.99
N LYS A 80 6.78 -10.74 25.18
CA LYS A 80 6.22 -11.40 26.37
C LYS A 80 6.20 -12.92 26.26
N ALA A 81 6.30 -13.49 25.06
CA ALA A 81 6.37 -14.94 24.89
C ALA A 81 7.68 -15.46 25.48
N SER A 82 7.61 -16.62 26.15
CA SER A 82 8.78 -17.34 26.65
C SER A 82 9.67 -17.83 25.51
N ALA A 83 10.94 -18.13 25.82
CA ALA A 83 11.87 -18.68 24.82
C ALA A 83 11.35 -19.97 24.18
N ALA A 84 10.67 -20.84 24.95
CA ALA A 84 10.08 -22.07 24.46
C ALA A 84 8.92 -21.80 23.47
N GLU A 85 8.02 -20.88 23.81
CA GLU A 85 6.92 -20.48 22.92
C GLU A 85 7.46 -19.85 21.63
N ARG A 86 8.46 -18.97 21.74
CA ARG A 86 9.09 -18.36 20.56
C ARG A 86 9.75 -19.39 19.65
N ALA A 87 10.43 -20.38 20.21
CA ALA A 87 11.05 -21.47 19.44
C ALA A 87 10.00 -22.34 18.72
N MET A 88 8.91 -22.70 19.41
CA MET A 88 7.82 -23.47 18.82
C MET A 88 7.12 -22.72 17.69
N VAL A 89 6.74 -21.47 17.93
CA VAL A 89 6.10 -20.61 16.91
C VAL A 89 7.06 -20.37 15.75
N GLY A 90 8.34 -20.10 16.01
CA GLY A 90 9.34 -19.90 14.97
C GLY A 90 9.52 -21.11 14.06
N THR A 91 9.53 -22.32 14.64
CA THR A 91 9.61 -23.57 13.87
C THR A 91 8.38 -23.78 13.00
N MET A 92 7.19 -23.59 13.57
CA MET A 92 5.92 -23.74 12.86
C MET A 92 5.80 -22.72 11.72
N VAL A 93 6.07 -21.45 12.00
CA VAL A 93 5.94 -20.37 11.02
C VAL A 93 6.97 -20.53 9.90
N LYS A 94 8.20 -20.92 10.21
CA LYS A 94 9.22 -21.24 9.21
C LYS A 94 8.76 -22.32 8.24
N ALA A 95 8.14 -23.39 8.75
CA ALA A 95 7.70 -24.52 7.94
C ALA A 95 6.59 -24.16 6.94
N VAL A 96 5.77 -23.15 7.24
CA VAL A 96 4.60 -22.79 6.42
C VAL A 96 4.77 -21.47 5.66
N SER A 97 5.78 -20.66 6.00
CA SER A 97 6.00 -19.38 5.34
C SER A 97 6.65 -19.57 3.97
N PRO A 98 6.15 -18.88 2.93
CA PRO A 98 6.80 -18.90 1.62
C PRO A 98 8.15 -18.18 1.65
N THR A 99 9.03 -18.49 0.70
CA THR A 99 10.24 -17.71 0.46
C THR A 99 9.87 -16.31 -0.07
N GLU A 100 10.80 -15.35 0.00
CA GLU A 100 10.60 -14.02 -0.60
C GLU A 100 10.32 -14.11 -2.10
N ALA A 101 11.01 -15.02 -2.79
CA ALA A 101 10.86 -15.22 -4.23
C ALA A 101 9.47 -15.78 -4.57
N ASP A 102 9.02 -16.82 -3.87
CA ASP A 102 7.71 -17.45 -4.09
C ASP A 102 6.56 -16.50 -3.75
N TYR A 103 6.70 -15.76 -2.64
CA TYR A 103 5.68 -14.81 -2.24
C TYR A 103 5.62 -13.62 -3.21
N SER A 104 6.78 -13.10 -3.65
CA SER A 104 6.83 -12.06 -4.68
C SER A 104 6.21 -12.53 -5.99
N ALA A 105 6.49 -13.76 -6.42
CA ALA A 105 5.88 -14.35 -7.61
C ALA A 105 4.36 -14.44 -7.46
N SER A 106 3.88 -14.90 -6.30
CA SER A 106 2.45 -14.98 -5.99
C SER A 106 1.77 -13.61 -5.96
N ILE A 107 2.43 -12.57 -5.44
CA ILE A 107 1.93 -11.19 -5.48
C ILE A 107 1.81 -10.69 -6.91
N ARG A 108 2.79 -10.97 -7.79
CA ARG A 108 2.74 -10.54 -9.19
C ARG A 108 1.54 -11.11 -9.94
N THR A 109 1.16 -12.36 -9.65
CA THR A 109 0.11 -13.07 -10.39
C THR A 109 -1.26 -12.95 -9.75
N HIS A 110 -1.34 -12.91 -8.42
CA HIS A 110 -2.58 -13.04 -7.66
C HIS A 110 -2.73 -12.02 -6.53
N GLY A 111 -1.83 -11.04 -6.44
CA GLY A 111 -1.83 -10.02 -5.40
C GLY A 111 -2.79 -8.88 -5.69
N VAL A 112 -3.52 -8.48 -4.65
CA VAL A 112 -4.32 -7.25 -4.60
C VAL A 112 -4.05 -6.54 -3.28
N LEU A 113 -3.50 -5.34 -3.35
CA LEU A 113 -3.33 -4.44 -2.21
C LEU A 113 -4.45 -3.39 -2.23
N THR A 114 -5.28 -3.39 -1.21
CA THR A 114 -6.32 -2.37 -0.98
C THR A 114 -5.85 -1.40 0.09
N ILE A 115 -5.91 -0.10 -0.19
CA ILE A 115 -5.53 0.99 0.73
C ILE A 115 -6.79 1.80 1.04
N ASP A 116 -7.08 1.97 2.32
CA ASP A 116 -8.18 2.78 2.85
C ASP A 116 -7.64 3.69 3.96
N GLY A 117 -7.40 4.96 3.61
CA GLY A 117 -6.71 5.91 4.49
C GLY A 117 -5.33 5.40 4.90
N THR A 118 -5.13 5.19 6.20
CA THR A 118 -3.88 4.66 6.77
C THR A 118 -3.85 3.13 6.89
N ALA A 119 -4.95 2.44 6.58
CA ALA A 119 -5.01 0.99 6.60
C ALA A 119 -4.72 0.44 5.20
N ALA A 120 -3.96 -0.66 5.12
CA ALA A 120 -3.78 -1.39 3.88
C ALA A 120 -3.94 -2.89 4.09
N THR A 121 -4.49 -3.60 3.11
CA THR A 121 -4.68 -5.05 3.15
C THR A 121 -4.20 -5.66 1.84
N LEU A 122 -3.18 -6.51 1.92
CA LEU A 122 -2.72 -7.34 0.82
C LEU A 122 -3.43 -8.70 0.89
N LYS A 123 -4.08 -9.08 -0.20
CA LYS A 123 -4.59 -10.44 -0.41
C LYS A 123 -3.80 -11.09 -1.54
N VAL A 124 -3.37 -12.33 -1.32
CA VAL A 124 -2.69 -13.15 -2.32
C VAL A 124 -3.42 -14.49 -2.39
N GLU A 125 -4.02 -14.77 -3.54
CA GLU A 125 -4.70 -16.04 -3.77
C GLU A 125 -3.71 -17.08 -4.31
N LYS A 126 -3.72 -18.27 -3.71
CA LYS A 126 -2.97 -19.43 -4.17
C LYS A 126 -3.95 -20.51 -4.57
N LYS A 127 -3.97 -20.84 -5.86
CA LYS A 127 -4.74 -21.97 -6.38
C LYS A 127 -3.87 -23.22 -6.35
N THR A 128 -4.30 -24.23 -5.61
CA THR A 128 -3.69 -25.55 -5.59
C THR A 128 -4.60 -26.50 -6.36
N THR A 129 -4.08 -27.12 -7.41
CA THR A 129 -4.82 -28.14 -8.18
C THR A 129 -4.17 -29.49 -7.92
N SER A 130 -4.97 -30.47 -7.49
CA SER A 130 -4.59 -31.87 -7.32
C SER A 130 -5.49 -32.76 -8.19
N GLY A 131 -5.14 -34.03 -8.33
CA GLY A 131 -5.95 -35.01 -9.07
C GLY A 131 -7.38 -35.19 -8.54
N SER A 132 -7.66 -34.71 -7.33
CA SER A 132 -8.97 -34.72 -6.67
C SER A 132 -9.78 -33.42 -6.81
N GLY A 133 -9.23 -32.36 -7.41
CA GLY A 133 -9.90 -31.08 -7.60
C GLY A 133 -8.98 -29.86 -7.41
N SER A 134 -9.57 -28.67 -7.47
CA SER A 134 -8.85 -27.41 -7.21
C SER A 134 -9.34 -26.79 -5.91
N SER A 135 -8.41 -26.29 -5.10
CA SER A 135 -8.69 -25.47 -3.92
C SER A 135 -7.99 -24.12 -4.05
N THR A 136 -8.63 -23.06 -3.58
CA THR A 136 -8.03 -21.73 -3.51
C THR A 136 -7.83 -21.38 -2.05
N THR A 137 -6.61 -21.00 -1.69
CA THR A 137 -6.25 -20.49 -0.37
C THR A 137 -5.89 -19.02 -0.51
N THR A 138 -6.51 -18.15 0.26
CA THR A 138 -6.18 -16.72 0.28
C THR A 138 -5.32 -16.40 1.49
N MET A 139 -4.12 -15.90 1.26
CA MET A 139 -3.31 -15.31 2.32
C MET A 139 -3.63 -13.82 2.42
N THR A 140 -3.90 -13.35 3.64
CA THR A 140 -4.21 -11.94 3.91
C THR A 140 -3.18 -11.38 4.86
N GLN A 141 -2.64 -10.21 4.53
CA GLN A 141 -1.72 -9.47 5.38
C GLN A 141 -2.23 -8.03 5.50
N LYS A 142 -2.39 -7.57 6.74
CA LYS A 142 -2.82 -6.20 7.03
C LYS A 142 -1.61 -5.35 7.33
N PHE A 143 -1.76 -4.06 7.09
CA PHE A 143 -0.72 -3.08 7.32
C PHE A 143 -1.31 -1.76 7.78
N ARG A 144 -0.45 -1.01 8.47
CA ARG A 144 -0.64 0.39 8.76
C ARG A 144 0.40 1.23 8.02
N ILE A 145 -0.06 2.22 7.28
CA ILE A 145 0.77 3.20 6.60
C ILE A 145 1.05 4.35 7.59
N THR A 146 2.32 4.67 7.80
CA THR A 146 2.79 5.74 8.68
C THR A 146 3.70 6.67 7.90
N GLY A 147 3.10 7.66 7.20
CA GLY A 147 3.84 8.51 6.29
C GLY A 147 4.34 7.74 5.07
N ALA A 148 5.66 7.69 4.87
CA ALA A 148 6.28 6.93 3.78
C ALA A 148 6.48 5.44 4.14
N ASP A 149 6.35 5.08 5.42
CA ASP A 149 6.58 3.73 5.90
C ASP A 149 5.29 2.91 5.93
N CYS A 150 5.47 1.59 5.93
CA CYS A 150 4.37 0.65 6.12
C CYS A 150 4.79 -0.42 7.12
N LEU A 151 3.94 -0.70 8.11
CA LEU A 151 4.19 -1.68 9.16
C LEU A 151 3.11 -2.75 9.12
N VAL A 152 3.49 -3.99 9.41
CA VAL A 152 2.54 -5.10 9.44
C VAL A 152 1.63 -4.93 10.64
N ASP A 153 0.33 -4.99 10.38
CA ASP A 153 -0.70 -5.07 11.41
C ASP A 153 -1.23 -6.52 11.45
N ARG A 154 -1.64 -7.01 12.63
CA ARG A 154 -2.21 -8.35 12.77
C ARG A 154 -3.72 -8.26 13.00
#